data_AF-E5SV88-F1
#
_entry.id   AF-E5SV88-F1
#
_cell.length_a   1.000
_cell.length_b   1.000
_cell.length_c   1.000
_cell.angle_alpha   90.00
_cell.angle_beta   90.00
_cell.angle_gamma   90.00
#
_symmetry.space_group_name_H-M   'P 1'
#
loop_
_entity.id
_entity.type
_entity.pdbx_description
1 polymer ?
#
loop_
_entity_poly.entity_id
_entity_poly.type
_entity_poly.pdbx_seq_one_letter_code
_entity_poly.pdbx_strand_id
1 'polypeptide(L)'
;MKVLFQSLWTAGVDWDTPLPPGVERRWRDWMEQLEMLPKIKISRAWIPYPVNRVRRIELHIFGDVSQTAYAACAYIRVESMDHQMSANLVISKSRVAPLKQISLPRLELMATLLCARLKRYLEKELTLPMQETICWSDSRVALAWIKGSPTRWKPLVANRVQEIQESASPQCWRYCPSKENPADISSRVKELSDAEARWLREVQVKEFGIKPDSAERVREFEPFLHQDGLLTVGASLRRFTMPPESKHPIIIPHNHPVTELLIKDHYVRQMQAGINQIVVAIRTRFWITRARNSAKKVILSCPVCRREDVQPYRLRMGDFPADRVTESPPFIHTGVDFAGPLFVLPEVQGRDV
;
A
#
# COMPACT_ATOMS: atom_id res chain seq x y z
N MET A 1 4.91 15.04 -15.59
CA MET A 1 5.98 15.84 -16.23
C MET A 1 6.01 15.78 -17.76
N LYS A 2 6.35 14.67 -18.44
CA LYS A 2 6.49 14.65 -19.92
C LYS A 2 5.26 15.14 -20.71
N VAL A 3 4.06 14.78 -20.24
CA VAL A 3 2.79 15.24 -20.83
C VAL A 3 2.59 16.76 -20.64
N LEU A 4 3.05 17.33 -19.53
CA LEU A 4 2.97 18.78 -19.28
C LEU A 4 3.86 19.55 -20.27
N PHE A 5 5.08 19.08 -20.51
CA PHE A 5 5.96 19.66 -21.52
C PHE A 5 5.35 19.60 -22.92
N GLN A 6 4.76 18.46 -23.30
CA GLN A 6 4.05 18.35 -24.58
C GLN A 6 2.90 19.36 -24.69
N SER A 7 2.13 19.56 -23.61
CA SER A 7 1.05 20.55 -23.58
C SER A 7 1.58 21.99 -23.75
N LEU A 8 2.69 22.34 -23.11
CA LEU A 8 3.30 23.67 -23.26
C LEU A 8 3.81 23.91 -24.69
N TRP A 9 4.49 22.92 -25.28
CA TRP A 9 4.95 23.02 -26.66
C TRP A 9 3.81 23.14 -27.66
N THR A 10 2.69 22.43 -27.42
CA THR A 10 1.52 22.50 -28.30
C THR A 10 0.78 23.83 -28.13
N ALA A 11 0.85 24.43 -26.95
CA ALA A 11 0.29 25.75 -26.68
C ALA A 11 1.17 26.91 -27.21
N GLY A 12 2.39 26.63 -27.69
CA GLY A 12 3.28 27.64 -28.25
C GLY A 12 3.71 28.73 -27.25
N VAL A 13 3.82 28.36 -25.97
CA VAL A 13 4.13 29.31 -24.89
C VAL A 13 5.64 29.58 -24.86
N ASP A 14 6.03 30.85 -24.92
CA ASP A 14 7.43 31.29 -24.78
C ASP A 14 7.93 31.17 -23.34
N TRP A 15 9.25 31.14 -23.17
CA TRP A 15 9.91 30.83 -21.90
C TRP A 15 9.60 31.83 -20.78
N ASP A 16 9.44 33.10 -21.13
CA ASP A 16 9.14 34.19 -20.19
C ASP A 16 7.64 34.44 -20.00
N THR A 17 6.78 33.69 -20.71
CA THR A 17 5.33 33.86 -20.63
C THR A 17 4.77 33.10 -19.42
N PRO A 18 3.89 33.70 -18.61
CA PRO A 18 3.20 33.00 -17.54
C PRO A 18 2.47 31.74 -18.03
N LEU A 19 2.52 30.66 -17.24
CA LEU A 19 1.87 29.40 -17.61
C LEU A 19 0.35 29.60 -17.77
N PRO A 20 -0.28 29.00 -18.79
CA PRO A 20 -1.73 29.01 -18.90
C PRO A 20 -2.38 28.42 -17.63
N PRO A 21 -3.48 28.97 -17.12
CA PRO A 21 -4.04 28.59 -15.81
C PRO A 21 -4.28 27.08 -15.63
N GLY A 22 -4.70 26.39 -16.70
CA GLY A 22 -4.90 24.94 -16.68
C GLY A 22 -3.59 24.13 -16.58
N VAL A 23 -2.51 24.61 -17.19
CA VAL A 23 -1.19 23.98 -17.11
C VAL A 23 -0.53 24.30 -15.78
N GLU A 24 -0.66 25.54 -15.31
CA GLU A 24 -0.17 25.98 -14.01
C GLU A 24 -0.75 25.13 -12.87
N ARG A 25 -2.07 24.89 -12.89
CA ARG A 25 -2.71 24.00 -11.90
C ARG A 25 -2.09 22.61 -11.89
N ARG A 26 -2.00 21.96 -13.05
CA ARG A 26 -1.41 20.61 -13.14
C ARG A 26 0.07 20.58 -12.77
N TRP A 27 0.79 21.67 -12.99
CA TRP A 27 2.18 21.82 -12.55
C TRP A 27 2.26 21.90 -11.02
N ARG A 28 1.42 22.70 -10.38
CA ARG A 28 1.31 22.78 -8.91
C ARG A 28 0.93 21.43 -8.31
N ASP A 29 -0.09 20.75 -8.84
CA ASP A 29 -0.47 19.41 -8.40
C ASP A 29 0.70 18.41 -8.49
N TRP A 30 1.49 18.48 -9.58
CA TRP A 30 2.66 17.62 -9.75
C TRP A 30 3.79 17.98 -8.78
N MET A 31 3.99 19.27 -8.48
CA MET A 31 4.98 19.73 -7.49
C MET A 31 4.62 19.26 -6.08
N GLU A 32 3.34 19.31 -5.69
CA GLU A 32 2.88 18.78 -4.40
C GLU A 32 3.14 17.27 -4.27
N GLN A 33 2.95 16.52 -5.36
CA GLN A 33 3.29 15.09 -5.39
C GLN A 33 4.79 14.82 -5.19
N LEU A 34 5.68 15.76 -5.55
CA LEU A 34 7.12 15.59 -5.30
C LEU A 34 7.45 15.61 -3.81
N GLU A 35 6.67 16.28 -2.98
CA GLU A 35 6.84 16.27 -1.52
C GLU A 35 6.64 14.87 -0.92
N MET A 36 5.99 13.97 -1.66
CA MET A 36 5.81 12.57 -1.28
C MET A 36 7.00 11.69 -1.64
N LEU A 37 7.94 12.14 -2.49
CA LEU A 37 9.10 11.34 -2.91
C LEU A 37 9.94 10.80 -1.75
N PRO A 38 10.23 11.57 -0.66
CA PRO A 38 10.99 11.04 0.47
C PRO A 38 10.29 9.88 1.20
N LYS A 39 8.97 9.74 1.06
CA LYS A 39 8.19 8.64 1.65
C LYS A 39 8.30 7.35 0.83
N ILE A 40 8.74 7.42 -0.42
CA ILE A 40 8.88 6.26 -1.30
C ILE A 40 10.16 5.51 -0.95
N LYS A 41 10.01 4.31 -0.40
CA LYS A 41 11.13 3.39 -0.13
C LYS A 41 11.19 2.34 -1.23
N ILE A 42 12.31 2.27 -1.93
CA ILE A 42 12.59 1.24 -2.93
C ILE A 42 13.71 0.35 -2.38
N SER A 43 13.47 -0.96 -2.34
CA SER A 43 14.51 -1.93 -1.98
C SER A 43 15.66 -1.82 -3.00
N ARG A 44 16.87 -1.56 -2.52
CA ARG A 44 18.06 -1.51 -3.40
C ARG A 44 18.47 -2.90 -3.89
N ALA A 45 18.22 -3.94 -3.09
CA ALA A 45 18.53 -5.31 -3.47
C ALA A 45 17.38 -5.90 -4.28
N TRP A 46 17.65 -6.31 -5.53
CA TRP A 46 16.69 -7.05 -6.36
C TRP A 46 16.47 -8.48 -5.86
N ILE A 47 17.52 -9.08 -5.27
CA ILE A 47 17.50 -10.42 -4.68
C ILE A 47 17.69 -10.24 -3.16
N PRO A 48 16.61 -10.33 -2.36
CA PRO A 48 16.69 -10.10 -0.92
C PRO A 48 17.11 -11.35 -0.13
N TYR A 49 17.53 -12.42 -0.81
CA TYR A 49 17.94 -13.68 -0.21
C TYR A 49 19.42 -13.97 -0.52
N PRO A 50 20.13 -14.68 0.38
CA PRO A 50 21.44 -15.24 0.07
C PRO A 50 21.37 -16.12 -1.19
N VAL A 51 22.40 -16.06 -2.04
CA VAL A 51 22.42 -16.74 -3.35
C VAL A 51 22.15 -18.25 -3.22
N ASN A 52 22.67 -18.90 -2.17
CA ASN A 52 22.45 -20.32 -1.90
C ASN A 52 21.02 -20.67 -1.46
N ARG A 53 20.19 -19.68 -1.13
CA ARG A 53 18.78 -19.86 -0.80
C ARG A 53 17.85 -19.42 -1.93
N VAL A 54 18.38 -19.03 -3.08
CA VAL A 54 17.57 -18.67 -4.25
C VAL A 54 17.25 -19.94 -5.03
N ARG A 55 15.96 -20.23 -5.14
CA ARG A 55 15.44 -21.35 -5.94
C ARG A 55 15.25 -20.95 -7.40
N ARG A 56 14.65 -19.79 -7.63
CA ARG A 56 14.26 -19.33 -8.97
C ARG A 56 14.26 -17.81 -9.08
N ILE A 57 14.70 -17.31 -10.23
CA ILE A 57 14.70 -15.90 -10.61
C ILE A 57 13.96 -15.75 -11.94
N GLU A 58 12.96 -14.90 -11.95
CA GLU A 58 12.12 -14.63 -13.12
C GLU A 58 12.09 -13.13 -13.40
N LEU A 59 12.09 -12.76 -14.68
CA LEU A 59 11.93 -11.38 -15.13
C LEU A 59 10.52 -11.17 -15.69
N HIS A 60 9.78 -10.23 -15.11
CA HIS A 60 8.42 -9.90 -15.55
C HIS A 60 8.38 -8.46 -16.07
N ILE A 61 7.94 -8.28 -17.30
CA ILE A 61 7.91 -6.96 -17.95
C ILE A 61 6.48 -6.66 -18.37
N PHE A 62 5.92 -5.57 -17.85
CA PHE A 62 4.53 -5.19 -18.05
C PHE A 62 4.46 -3.94 -18.92
N GLY A 63 3.57 -3.95 -19.90
CA GLY A 63 3.27 -2.80 -20.74
C GLY A 63 1.89 -2.24 -20.43
N ASP A 64 1.76 -0.93 -20.45
CA ASP A 64 0.49 -0.24 -20.28
C ASP A 64 0.41 1.01 -21.15
N VAL A 65 -0.82 1.44 -21.44
CA VAL A 65 -1.07 2.63 -22.24
C VAL A 65 -2.31 3.40 -21.83
N SER A 66 -2.17 4.72 -21.89
CA SER A 66 -3.26 5.68 -21.91
C SER A 66 -3.30 6.42 -23.24
N GLN A 67 -4.35 7.23 -23.45
CA GLN A 67 -4.45 8.10 -24.63
C GLN A 67 -3.30 9.13 -24.73
N THR A 68 -2.63 9.43 -23.62
CA THR A 68 -1.60 10.49 -23.55
C THR A 68 -0.17 9.97 -23.46
N ALA A 69 0.02 8.73 -23.02
CA ALA A 69 1.33 8.13 -22.81
C ALA A 69 1.24 6.61 -22.74
N TYR A 70 2.34 5.94 -23.08
CA TYR A 70 2.52 4.51 -22.87
C TYR A 70 3.80 4.25 -22.08
N ALA A 71 3.81 3.16 -21.32
CA ALA A 71 4.89 2.82 -20.43
C ALA A 71 5.14 1.32 -20.38
N ALA A 72 6.32 0.96 -19.88
CA ALA A 72 6.67 -0.40 -19.54
C ALA A 72 7.47 -0.40 -18.23
N CYS A 73 7.26 -1.39 -17.38
CA CYS A 73 8.01 -1.59 -16.14
C CYS A 73 8.43 -3.05 -16.00
N ALA A 74 9.62 -3.27 -15.46
CA ALA A 74 10.21 -4.58 -15.30
C ALA A 74 10.48 -4.87 -13.82
N TYR A 75 10.12 -6.08 -13.40
CA TYR A 75 10.29 -6.58 -12.05
C TYR A 75 11.08 -7.88 -12.09
N ILE A 76 11.99 -8.05 -11.13
CA ILE A 76 12.58 -9.35 -10.82
C ILE A 76 11.73 -9.99 -9.73
N ARG A 77 11.24 -11.19 -10.01
CA ARG A 77 10.61 -12.08 -9.04
C ARG A 77 11.63 -13.12 -8.61
N VAL A 78 11.78 -13.30 -7.30
CA VAL A 78 12.67 -14.29 -6.71
C VAL A 78 11.87 -15.21 -5.81
N GLU A 79 12.03 -16.50 -6.02
CA GLU A 79 11.57 -17.56 -5.13
C GLU A 79 12.75 -18.07 -4.30
N SER A 80 12.57 -18.09 -2.98
CA SER A 80 13.49 -18.71 -2.02
C SER A 80 13.26 -20.23 -1.95
N MET A 81 14.26 -20.98 -1.47
CA MET A 81 14.14 -22.42 -1.15
C MET A 81 13.03 -22.71 -0.12
N ASP A 82 12.69 -21.72 0.71
CA ASP A 82 11.60 -21.77 1.70
C ASP A 82 10.23 -21.37 1.08
N HIS A 83 10.13 -21.31 -0.25
CA HIS A 83 8.96 -20.86 -1.02
C HIS A 83 8.50 -19.42 -0.75
N GLN A 84 9.36 -18.60 -0.13
CA GLN A 84 9.10 -17.16 0.01
C GLN A 84 9.30 -16.43 -1.31
N MET A 85 8.39 -15.51 -1.62
CA MET A 85 8.37 -14.78 -2.88
C MET A 85 8.66 -13.30 -2.64
N SER A 86 9.53 -12.72 -3.46
CA SER A 86 9.74 -11.28 -3.50
C SER A 86 9.69 -10.77 -4.93
N ALA A 87 9.10 -9.60 -5.15
CA ALA A 87 9.11 -8.92 -6.45
C ALA A 87 9.66 -7.51 -6.27
N ASN A 88 10.72 -7.17 -7.02
CA ASN A 88 11.41 -5.88 -6.91
C ASN A 88 11.46 -5.18 -8.26
N LEU A 89 11.14 -3.88 -8.28
CA LEU A 89 11.21 -3.06 -9.48
C LEU A 89 12.67 -2.91 -9.92
N VAL A 90 12.95 -3.23 -11.18
CA VAL A 90 14.27 -3.05 -11.80
C VAL A 90 14.33 -1.72 -12.52
N ILE A 91 13.40 -1.51 -13.45
CA ILE A 91 13.36 -0.32 -14.30
C ILE A 91 11.94 -0.03 -14.76
N SER A 92 11.62 1.25 -14.95
CA SER A 92 10.44 1.68 -15.67
C SER A 92 10.82 2.68 -16.77
N LYS A 93 10.09 2.64 -17.88
CA LYS A 93 10.29 3.54 -19.02
C LYS A 93 8.94 3.99 -19.54
N SER A 94 8.82 5.29 -19.80
CA SER A 94 7.60 5.90 -20.33
C SER A 94 7.89 6.73 -21.57
N ARG A 95 6.91 6.83 -22.47
CA ARG A 95 6.92 7.68 -23.66
C ARG A 95 5.58 8.39 -23.79
N VAL A 96 5.62 9.61 -24.32
CA VAL A 96 4.40 10.38 -24.60
C VAL A 96 3.78 9.83 -25.89
N ALA A 97 2.45 9.76 -25.94
CA ALA A 97 1.74 9.38 -27.15
C ALA A 97 2.00 10.43 -28.26
N PRO A 98 2.07 10.01 -29.54
CA PRO A 98 2.21 10.94 -30.65
C PRO A 98 1.05 11.95 -30.67
N LEU A 99 1.34 13.21 -31.00
CA LEU A 99 0.31 14.26 -31.17
C LEU A 99 -0.67 13.90 -32.30
N LYS A 100 -0.16 13.27 -33.37
CA LYS A 100 -0.99 12.70 -34.41
C LYS A 100 -1.75 11.51 -33.84
N GLN A 101 -3.07 11.66 -33.75
CA GLN A 101 -3.94 10.66 -33.15
C GLN A 101 -3.78 9.31 -33.87
N ILE A 102 -3.46 8.29 -33.09
CA ILE A 102 -3.43 6.89 -33.51
C ILE A 102 -4.41 6.11 -32.64
N SER A 103 -4.92 5.01 -33.17
CA SER A 103 -5.91 4.19 -32.47
C SER A 103 -5.32 3.57 -31.20
N LEU A 104 -6.17 3.35 -30.19
CA LEU A 104 -5.77 2.70 -28.94
C LEU A 104 -5.06 1.35 -29.16
N PRO A 105 -5.51 0.45 -30.05
CA PRO A 105 -4.77 -0.78 -30.34
C PRO A 105 -3.34 -0.57 -30.84
N ARG A 106 -3.10 0.49 -31.64
CA ARG A 106 -1.74 0.83 -32.09
C ARG A 106 -0.88 1.37 -30.96
N LEU A 107 -1.48 2.11 -30.02
CA LEU A 107 -0.82 2.58 -28.82
C LEU A 107 -0.48 1.42 -27.87
N GLU A 108 -1.38 0.45 -27.73
CA GLU A 108 -1.14 -0.80 -26.98
C GLU A 108 0.04 -1.58 -27.59
N LEU A 109 0.09 -1.70 -28.92
CA LEU A 109 1.24 -2.29 -29.62
C LEU A 109 2.55 -1.50 -29.39
N MET A 110 2.47 -0.20 -29.10
CA MET A 110 3.65 0.59 -28.77
C MET A 110 4.13 0.38 -27.34
N ALA A 111 3.22 0.15 -26.40
CA ALA A 111 3.56 -0.30 -25.06
C ALA A 111 4.25 -1.67 -25.11
N THR A 112 3.72 -2.62 -25.87
CA THR A 112 4.35 -3.95 -26.03
C THR A 112 5.71 -3.87 -26.72
N LEU A 113 5.89 -3.00 -27.73
CA LEU A 113 7.21 -2.77 -28.31
C LEU A 113 8.19 -2.22 -27.27
N LEU A 114 7.74 -1.32 -26.40
CA LEU A 114 8.58 -0.79 -25.32
C LEU A 114 8.99 -1.90 -24.34
N CYS A 115 8.10 -2.83 -24.01
CA CYS A 115 8.42 -4.03 -23.22
C CYS A 115 9.47 -4.91 -23.91
N ALA A 116 9.29 -5.22 -25.19
CA ALA A 116 10.23 -6.05 -25.95
C ALA A 116 11.64 -5.43 -26.00
N ARG A 117 11.72 -4.11 -26.16
CA ARG A 117 12.99 -3.38 -26.12
C ARG A 117 13.62 -3.38 -24.73
N LEU A 118 12.82 -3.23 -23.66
CA LEU A 118 13.31 -3.35 -22.30
C LEU A 118 13.81 -4.76 -22.00
N LYS A 119 13.11 -5.80 -22.47
CA LYS A 119 13.53 -7.19 -22.36
C LYS A 119 14.94 -7.37 -22.93
N ARG A 120 15.13 -7.00 -24.20
CA ARG A 120 16.42 -7.12 -24.88
C ARG A 120 17.54 -6.35 -24.17
N TYR A 121 17.24 -5.17 -23.64
CA TYR A 121 18.19 -4.39 -22.86
C TYR A 121 18.54 -5.09 -21.54
N LEU A 122 17.54 -5.56 -20.80
CA LEU A 122 17.74 -6.20 -19.50
C LEU A 122 18.44 -7.55 -19.63
N GLU A 123 18.15 -8.36 -20.63
CA GLU A 123 18.87 -9.64 -20.86
C GLU A 123 20.33 -9.42 -21.25
N LYS A 124 20.65 -8.28 -21.88
CA LYS A 124 22.03 -7.90 -22.20
C LYS A 124 22.78 -7.39 -20.97
N GLU A 125 22.15 -6.50 -20.19
CA GLU A 125 22.85 -5.78 -19.11
C GLU A 125 22.74 -6.49 -17.74
N LEU A 126 21.67 -7.25 -17.49
CA LEU A 126 21.54 -8.05 -16.28
C LEU A 126 22.21 -9.40 -16.49
N THR A 127 23.39 -9.57 -15.90
CA THR A 127 24.12 -10.84 -15.88
C THR A 127 23.56 -11.83 -14.84
N LEU A 128 22.26 -11.75 -14.54
CA LEU A 128 21.59 -12.63 -13.59
C LEU A 128 21.12 -13.91 -14.29
N PRO A 129 21.23 -15.10 -13.67
CA PRO A 129 20.81 -16.36 -14.27
C PRO A 129 19.28 -16.50 -14.18
N MET A 130 18.57 -15.76 -15.02
CA MET A 130 17.11 -15.80 -15.09
C MET A 130 16.63 -17.11 -15.73
N GLN A 131 15.78 -17.84 -15.03
CA GLN A 131 15.20 -19.08 -15.54
C GLN A 131 14.04 -18.81 -16.50
N GLU A 132 13.33 -17.69 -16.34
CA GLU A 132 12.21 -17.33 -17.19
C GLU A 132 12.09 -15.82 -17.35
N THR A 133 11.74 -15.37 -18.56
CA THR A 133 11.40 -13.97 -18.85
C THR A 133 10.03 -13.91 -19.49
N ILE A 134 9.10 -13.19 -18.87
CA ILE A 134 7.69 -13.10 -19.28
C ILE A 134 7.32 -11.64 -19.56
N CYS A 135 6.73 -11.41 -20.73
CA CYS A 135 6.17 -10.12 -21.12
C CYS A 135 4.64 -10.14 -20.95
N TRP A 136 4.09 -9.07 -20.38
CA TRP A 136 2.68 -8.95 -20.05
C TRP A 136 2.06 -7.75 -20.76
N SER A 137 0.82 -7.95 -21.24
CA SER A 137 -0.03 -6.88 -21.76
C SER A 137 -1.48 -7.18 -21.41
N ASP A 138 -2.27 -6.13 -21.20
CA ASP A 138 -3.71 -6.18 -21.01
C ASP A 138 -4.49 -6.03 -22.34
N SER A 139 -3.80 -5.84 -23.46
CA SER A 139 -4.41 -5.81 -24.77
C SER A 139 -4.41 -7.18 -25.43
N ARG A 140 -5.60 -7.81 -25.47
CA ARG A 140 -5.80 -9.03 -26.26
C ARG A 140 -5.56 -8.81 -27.76
N VAL A 141 -5.82 -7.60 -28.26
CA VAL A 141 -5.59 -7.24 -29.66
C VAL A 141 -4.10 -7.20 -29.99
N ALA A 142 -3.31 -6.51 -29.15
CA ALA A 142 -1.85 -6.46 -29.33
C ALA A 142 -1.23 -7.85 -29.21
N LEU A 143 -1.68 -8.67 -28.25
CA LEU A 143 -1.24 -10.06 -28.11
C LEU A 143 -1.59 -10.92 -29.34
N ALA A 144 -2.78 -10.74 -29.92
CA ALA A 144 -3.18 -11.44 -31.15
C ALA A 144 -2.30 -11.04 -32.34
N TRP A 145 -1.95 -9.75 -32.47
CA TRP A 145 -1.01 -9.30 -33.50
C TRP A 145 0.39 -9.87 -33.32
N ILE A 146 0.91 -9.89 -32.09
CA ILE A 146 2.24 -10.43 -31.76
C ILE A 146 2.32 -11.94 -32.05
N LYS A 147 1.23 -12.69 -31.85
CA LYS A 147 1.17 -14.13 -32.15
C LYS A 147 0.97 -14.42 -33.65
N GLY A 148 0.54 -13.44 -34.44
CA GLY A 148 0.34 -13.59 -35.88
C GLY A 148 1.59 -13.31 -36.71
N SER A 149 1.58 -13.73 -37.98
CA SER A 149 2.63 -13.36 -38.95
C SER A 149 2.58 -11.87 -39.26
N PRO A 150 3.73 -11.13 -39.23
CA PRO A 150 3.80 -9.72 -39.60
C PRO A 150 3.24 -9.40 -40.99
N THR A 151 3.37 -10.33 -41.95
CA THR A 151 2.94 -10.16 -43.35
C THR A 151 1.43 -9.95 -43.52
N ARG A 152 0.64 -10.32 -42.50
CA ARG A 152 -0.82 -10.17 -42.50
C ARG A 152 -1.26 -8.74 -42.17
N TRP A 153 -0.37 -7.90 -41.66
CA TRP A 153 -0.72 -6.62 -41.08
C TRP A 153 -0.32 -5.44 -41.98
N LYS A 154 -1.00 -4.31 -41.80
CA LYS A 154 -0.61 -3.05 -42.46
C LYS A 154 0.79 -2.62 -41.99
N PRO A 155 1.57 -1.88 -42.81
CA PRO A 155 3.00 -1.63 -42.58
C PRO A 155 3.37 -1.18 -41.17
N LEU A 156 2.60 -0.27 -40.56
CA LEU A 156 2.85 0.16 -39.18
C LEU A 156 2.82 -1.02 -38.21
N VAL A 157 1.76 -1.83 -38.23
CA VAL A 157 1.62 -2.96 -37.31
C VAL A 157 2.64 -4.05 -37.66
N ALA A 158 2.81 -4.37 -38.94
CA ALA A 158 3.77 -5.38 -39.41
C ALA A 158 5.19 -5.10 -38.91
N ASN A 159 5.70 -3.88 -39.14
CA ASN A 159 7.07 -3.52 -38.77
C ASN A 159 7.30 -3.58 -37.26
N ARG A 160 6.30 -3.21 -36.44
CA ARG A 160 6.43 -3.28 -34.98
C ARG A 160 6.29 -4.71 -34.46
N VAL A 161 5.41 -5.51 -35.04
CA VAL A 161 5.29 -6.94 -34.69
C VAL A 161 6.58 -7.68 -35.02
N GLN A 162 7.18 -7.41 -36.18
CA GLN A 162 8.47 -7.97 -36.56
C GLN A 162 9.56 -7.63 -35.53
N GLU A 163 9.70 -6.34 -35.17
CA GLU A 163 10.70 -5.92 -34.17
C GLU A 163 10.44 -6.57 -32.78
N ILE A 164 9.17 -6.72 -32.39
CA ILE A 164 8.81 -7.42 -31.15
C ILE A 164 9.25 -8.88 -31.23
N GLN A 165 8.93 -9.59 -32.31
CA GLN A 165 9.24 -11.01 -32.47
C GLN A 165 10.75 -11.27 -32.52
N GLU A 166 11.54 -10.36 -33.10
CA GLU A 166 13.01 -10.41 -33.09
C GLU A 166 13.61 -10.24 -31.68
N SER A 167 12.93 -9.50 -30.80
CA SER A 167 13.42 -9.22 -29.43
C SER A 167 12.82 -10.14 -28.36
N ALA A 168 11.62 -10.65 -28.61
CA ALA A 168 10.79 -11.36 -27.64
C ALA A 168 9.91 -12.37 -28.38
N SER A 169 10.22 -13.66 -28.21
CA SER A 169 9.40 -14.73 -28.81
C SER A 169 7.92 -14.57 -28.46
N PRO A 170 6.98 -14.80 -29.40
CA PRO A 170 5.53 -14.83 -29.10
C PRO A 170 5.14 -15.71 -27.91
N GLN A 171 5.91 -16.77 -27.60
CA GLN A 171 5.62 -17.66 -26.49
C GLN A 171 5.92 -17.05 -25.11
N CYS A 172 6.71 -15.96 -25.01
CA CYS A 172 6.96 -15.28 -23.73
C CYS A 172 5.85 -14.29 -23.34
N TRP A 173 4.87 -14.06 -24.23
CA TRP A 173 3.79 -13.10 -24.01
C TRP A 173 2.59 -13.71 -23.29
N ARG A 174 2.11 -13.02 -22.26
CA ARG A 174 0.94 -13.41 -21.46
C ARG A 174 -0.03 -12.23 -21.31
N TYR A 175 -1.29 -12.58 -21.10
CA TYR A 175 -2.34 -11.60 -20.81
C TYR A 175 -2.35 -11.29 -19.30
N CYS A 176 -2.42 -10.02 -18.94
CA CYS A 176 -2.63 -9.55 -17.57
C CYS A 176 -3.85 -8.62 -17.55
N PRO A 177 -4.87 -8.82 -16.70
CA PRO A 177 -5.97 -7.87 -16.58
C PRO A 177 -5.47 -6.47 -16.18
N SER A 178 -6.05 -5.39 -16.70
CA SER A 178 -5.59 -4.01 -16.43
C SER A 178 -5.53 -3.70 -14.93
N LYS A 179 -6.50 -4.19 -14.14
CA LYS A 179 -6.53 -4.03 -12.67
C LYS A 179 -5.32 -4.63 -11.94
N GLU A 180 -4.71 -5.65 -12.53
CA GLU A 180 -3.54 -6.36 -11.99
C GLU A 180 -2.22 -5.88 -12.63
N ASN A 181 -2.28 -4.99 -13.62
CA ASN A 181 -1.12 -4.56 -14.38
C ASN A 181 -0.29 -3.50 -13.61
N PRO A 182 0.90 -3.81 -13.08
CA PRO A 182 1.72 -2.85 -12.33
C PRO A 182 2.22 -1.65 -13.17
N ALA A 183 2.10 -1.68 -14.51
CA ALA A 183 2.43 -0.52 -15.34
C ALA A 183 1.34 0.59 -15.31
N ASP A 184 0.13 0.24 -14.89
CA ASP A 184 -1.04 1.13 -14.77
C ASP A 184 -1.11 1.85 -13.39
N ILE A 185 -0.04 1.82 -12.58
CA ILE A 185 0.02 2.48 -11.25
C ILE A 185 -0.36 3.97 -11.31
N SER A 186 -0.04 4.66 -12.40
CA SER A 186 -0.27 6.11 -12.51
C SER A 186 -1.74 6.51 -12.59
N SER A 187 -2.62 5.67 -13.17
CA SER A 187 -4.06 5.91 -13.19
C SER A 187 -4.66 5.55 -11.82
N ARG A 188 -4.24 4.42 -11.25
CA ARG A 188 -4.74 3.89 -9.97
C ARG A 188 -4.55 4.83 -8.80
N VAL A 189 -3.39 5.48 -8.68
CA VAL A 189 -3.15 6.42 -7.58
C VAL A 189 -4.12 7.59 -7.64
N LYS A 190 -4.41 8.07 -8.86
CA LYS A 190 -5.40 9.15 -9.05
C LYS A 190 -6.82 8.67 -8.79
N GLU A 191 -7.21 7.52 -9.32
CA GLU A 191 -8.55 6.94 -9.07
C GLU A 191 -8.81 6.66 -7.59
N LEU A 192 -7.81 6.16 -6.85
CA LEU A 192 -7.91 5.92 -5.41
C LEU A 192 -8.04 7.25 -4.64
N SER A 193 -7.26 8.26 -5.01
CA SER A 193 -7.37 9.60 -4.42
C SER A 193 -8.73 10.24 -4.70
N ASP A 194 -9.23 10.13 -5.93
CA ASP A 194 -10.53 10.65 -6.36
C ASP A 194 -11.68 9.92 -5.65
N ALA A 195 -11.56 8.59 -5.49
CA ALA A 195 -12.53 7.78 -4.76
C ALA A 195 -12.53 8.09 -3.26
N GLU A 196 -11.36 8.23 -2.64
CA GLU A 196 -11.21 8.65 -1.24
C GLU A 196 -11.88 10.01 -1.03
N ALA A 197 -11.55 11.00 -1.86
CA ALA A 197 -12.17 12.33 -1.78
C ALA A 197 -13.69 12.26 -1.94
N ARG A 198 -14.21 11.48 -2.91
CA ARG A 198 -15.65 11.30 -3.11
C ARG A 198 -16.34 10.70 -1.88
N TRP A 199 -15.77 9.65 -1.29
CA TRP A 199 -16.32 9.02 -0.09
C TRP A 199 -16.34 9.97 1.10
N LEU A 200 -15.27 10.74 1.30
CA LEU A 200 -15.18 11.70 2.39
C LEU A 200 -16.20 12.84 2.23
N ARG A 201 -16.41 13.35 1.01
CA ARG A 201 -17.46 14.35 0.74
C ARG A 201 -18.85 13.84 1.12
N GLU A 202 -19.20 12.63 0.68
CA GLU A 202 -20.50 12.02 1.00
C GLU A 202 -20.73 11.89 2.51
N VAL A 203 -19.70 11.48 3.25
CA VAL A 203 -19.77 11.40 4.72
C VAL A 203 -19.97 12.78 5.34
N GLN A 204 -19.23 13.79 4.89
CA GLN A 204 -19.35 15.16 5.39
C GLN A 204 -20.73 15.75 5.12
N VAL A 205 -21.28 15.56 3.91
CA VAL A 205 -22.62 16.03 3.55
C VAL A 205 -23.67 15.38 4.45
N LYS A 206 -23.60 14.05 4.64
CA LYS A 206 -24.59 13.33 5.46
C LYS A 206 -24.52 13.68 6.94
N GLU A 207 -23.31 13.82 7.49
CA GLU A 207 -23.14 14.01 8.94
C GLU A 207 -23.13 15.48 9.38
N PHE A 208 -22.63 16.39 8.53
CA PHE A 208 -22.52 17.82 8.86
C PHE A 208 -23.49 18.70 8.08
N GLY A 209 -23.94 18.28 6.88
CA GLY A 209 -24.88 19.06 6.06
C GLY A 209 -26.35 18.89 6.46
N ILE A 210 -26.71 17.74 7.04
CA ILE A 210 -28.12 17.40 7.36
C ILE A 210 -28.44 17.60 8.86
N LYS A 211 -27.48 17.36 9.76
CA LYS A 211 -27.71 17.37 11.21
C LYS A 211 -27.31 18.72 11.82
N PRO A 212 -28.26 19.54 12.31
CA PRO A 212 -27.97 20.88 12.82
C PRO A 212 -27.01 20.88 14.02
N ASP A 213 -27.19 19.98 14.99
CA ASP A 213 -26.32 19.84 16.16
C ASP A 213 -24.87 19.49 15.81
N SER A 214 -24.68 18.72 14.74
CA SER A 214 -23.35 18.33 14.26
C SER A 214 -22.68 19.49 13.54
N ALA A 215 -23.44 20.31 12.81
CA ALA A 215 -22.94 21.50 12.14
C ALA A 215 -22.43 22.54 13.15
N GLU A 216 -23.16 22.74 14.25
CA GLU A 216 -22.79 23.70 15.30
C GLU A 216 -21.46 23.32 15.97
N ARG A 217 -21.25 22.03 16.31
CA ARG A 217 -19.98 21.53 16.86
C ARG A 217 -18.78 21.70 15.94
N VAL A 218 -19.00 21.80 14.63
CA VAL A 218 -17.93 21.96 13.66
C VAL A 218 -17.61 23.45 13.44
N ARG A 219 -18.51 24.38 13.79
CA ARG A 219 -18.26 25.84 13.68
C ARG A 219 -17.08 26.30 14.53
N GLU A 220 -16.83 25.65 15.67
CA GLU A 220 -15.68 25.91 16.54
C GLU A 220 -14.33 25.74 15.82
N PHE A 221 -14.28 25.00 14.71
CA PHE A 221 -13.07 24.74 13.92
C PHE A 221 -12.88 25.72 12.75
N GLU A 222 -13.70 26.77 12.66
CA GLU A 222 -13.72 27.74 11.55
C GLU A 222 -13.64 27.04 10.18
N PRO A 223 -14.57 26.12 9.88
CA PRO A 223 -14.41 25.21 8.76
C PRO A 223 -14.53 25.96 7.42
N PHE A 224 -13.73 25.56 6.42
CA PHE A 224 -13.86 26.08 5.06
C PHE A 224 -13.81 24.94 4.03
N LEU A 225 -14.42 25.20 2.88
CA LEU A 225 -14.40 24.28 1.75
C LEU A 225 -13.09 24.46 0.98
N HIS A 226 -12.32 23.37 0.92
CA HIS A 226 -11.11 23.31 0.13
C HIS A 226 -11.45 23.14 -1.37
N GLN A 227 -10.47 23.35 -2.27
CA GLN A 227 -10.69 23.33 -3.73
C GLN A 227 -11.20 21.99 -4.27
N ASP A 228 -10.94 20.92 -3.54
CA ASP A 228 -11.43 19.57 -3.77
C ASP A 228 -12.83 19.34 -3.19
N GLY A 229 -13.54 20.36 -2.71
CA GLY A 229 -14.89 20.25 -2.16
C GLY A 229 -14.98 19.54 -0.80
N LEU A 230 -13.86 19.33 -0.11
CA LEU A 230 -13.85 18.76 1.25
C LEU A 230 -13.90 19.87 2.31
N LEU A 231 -14.60 19.59 3.41
CA LEU A 231 -14.64 20.46 4.58
C LEU A 231 -13.35 20.28 5.42
N THR A 232 -12.61 21.35 5.62
CA THR A 232 -11.30 21.36 6.31
C THR A 232 -11.27 22.42 7.43
N VAL A 233 -10.36 22.27 8.39
CA VAL A 233 -10.20 23.19 9.53
C VAL A 233 -9.51 24.50 9.11
N GLY A 234 -10.08 25.67 9.47
CA GLY A 234 -9.62 26.99 9.00
C GLY A 234 -8.60 27.76 9.85
N ALA A 235 -8.34 27.35 11.10
CA ALA A 235 -7.36 28.00 12.01
C ALA A 235 -6.47 26.94 12.69
N SER A 236 -5.17 27.11 12.98
CA SER A 236 -4.46 28.28 13.53
C SER A 236 -2.93 28.27 13.23
N LEU A 237 -2.49 27.68 12.11
CA LEU A 237 -1.05 27.47 11.79
C LEU A 237 -0.64 28.07 10.43
N ARG A 238 -1.23 29.20 10.05
CA ARG A 238 -1.03 29.85 8.73
C ARG A 238 0.43 30.20 8.43
N ARG A 239 1.27 30.40 9.46
CA ARG A 239 2.69 30.83 9.34
C ARG A 239 3.73 29.72 9.53
N PHE A 240 3.34 28.46 9.72
CA PHE A 240 4.29 27.36 9.94
C PHE A 240 4.71 26.65 8.64
N THR A 241 5.97 26.20 8.58
CA THR A 241 6.53 25.33 7.52
C THR A 241 6.11 23.88 7.71
N MET A 242 4.81 23.60 7.64
CA MET A 242 4.25 22.25 7.57
C MET A 242 3.64 21.99 6.18
N PRO A 243 3.51 20.70 5.78
CA PRO A 243 2.81 20.34 4.55
C PRO A 243 1.38 20.93 4.53
N PRO A 244 0.85 21.33 3.36
CA PRO A 244 -0.47 21.95 3.23
C PRO A 244 -1.61 21.14 3.89
N GLU A 245 -1.55 19.81 3.75
CA GLU A 245 -2.51 18.84 4.28
C GLU A 245 -2.61 18.86 5.82
N SER A 246 -1.48 19.14 6.50
CA SER A 246 -1.41 19.23 7.96
C SER A 246 -1.82 20.61 8.49
N LYS A 247 -1.87 21.63 7.62
CA LYS A 247 -2.38 22.97 7.98
C LYS A 247 -3.90 23.00 8.03
N HIS A 248 -4.54 22.23 7.15
CA HIS A 248 -5.98 22.20 6.95
C HIS A 248 -6.49 20.76 6.95
N PRO A 249 -6.41 20.05 8.09
CA PRO A 249 -6.85 18.66 8.16
C PRO A 249 -8.35 18.54 7.82
N ILE A 250 -8.70 17.45 7.13
CA ILE A 250 -10.07 17.17 6.68
C ILE A 250 -10.94 16.80 7.89
N ILE A 251 -12.08 17.47 8.07
CA ILE A 251 -12.95 17.25 9.23
C ILE A 251 -13.75 15.98 9.05
N ILE A 252 -13.66 15.07 10.02
CA ILE A 252 -14.31 13.74 9.98
C ILE A 252 -15.23 13.55 11.20
N PRO A 253 -16.45 13.01 11.01
CA PRO A 253 -17.35 12.73 12.14
C PRO A 253 -16.78 11.61 13.02
N HIS A 254 -17.00 11.66 14.32
CA HIS A 254 -16.46 10.65 15.23
C HIS A 254 -17.25 9.33 15.23
N ASN A 255 -18.51 9.36 14.76
CA ASN A 255 -19.45 8.24 14.80
C ASN A 255 -19.83 7.78 13.38
N HIS A 256 -18.84 7.29 12.62
CA HIS A 256 -19.07 6.77 11.27
C HIS A 256 -18.12 5.60 10.99
N PRO A 257 -18.53 4.57 10.21
CA PRO A 257 -17.66 3.43 9.88
C PRO A 257 -16.33 3.82 9.22
N VAL A 258 -16.34 4.86 8.37
CA VAL A 258 -15.11 5.40 7.74
C VAL A 258 -14.10 5.86 8.79
N THR A 259 -14.55 6.48 9.88
CA THR A 259 -13.68 6.95 10.97
C THR A 259 -13.00 5.78 11.67
N GLU A 260 -13.73 4.69 11.90
CA GLU A 260 -13.17 3.47 12.48
C GLU A 260 -12.13 2.84 11.53
N LEU A 261 -12.43 2.77 10.23
CA LEU A 261 -11.49 2.26 9.24
C LEU A 261 -10.22 3.11 9.16
N LEU A 262 -10.34 4.45 9.15
CA LEU A 262 -9.21 5.38 9.15
C LEU A 262 -8.32 5.19 10.39
N ILE A 263 -8.94 5.07 11.57
CA ILE A 263 -8.19 4.82 12.81
C ILE A 263 -7.48 3.46 12.76
N LYS A 264 -8.15 2.40 12.28
CA LYS A 264 -7.54 1.06 12.15
C LYS A 264 -6.36 1.08 11.18
N ASP A 265 -6.49 1.72 10.03
CA ASP A 265 -5.41 1.85 9.04
C ASP A 265 -4.19 2.59 9.64
N HIS A 266 -4.40 3.73 10.29
CA HIS A 266 -3.31 4.47 10.94
C HIS A 266 -2.70 3.68 12.11
N TYR A 267 -3.52 2.94 12.86
CA TYR A 267 -3.04 2.10 13.95
C TYR A 267 -2.08 0.99 13.48
N VAL A 268 -2.45 0.30 12.40
CA VAL A 268 -1.62 -0.74 11.79
C VAL A 268 -0.34 -0.14 11.20
N ARG A 269 -0.43 0.99 10.48
CA ARG A 269 0.74 1.67 9.90
C ARG A 269 1.75 2.17 10.93
N GLN A 270 1.26 2.58 12.10
CA GLN A 270 2.10 3.04 13.22
C GLN A 270 2.56 1.90 14.13
N MET A 271 2.50 0.65 13.67
CA MET A 271 2.96 -0.54 14.40
C MET A 271 2.37 -0.64 15.82
N GLN A 272 1.06 -0.41 15.94
CA GLN A 272 0.33 -0.54 17.21
C GLN A 272 0.79 0.46 18.31
N ALA A 273 1.24 1.65 17.91
CA ALA A 273 1.62 2.73 18.81
C ALA A 273 0.50 3.17 19.78
N GLY A 274 0.86 3.89 20.85
CA GLY A 274 -0.13 4.38 21.83
C GLY A 274 -1.15 5.36 21.25
N ILE A 275 -2.32 5.48 21.93
CA ILE A 275 -3.46 6.32 21.52
C ILE A 275 -3.04 7.75 21.12
N ASN A 276 -2.19 8.40 21.91
CA ASN A 276 -1.78 9.78 21.66
C ASN A 276 -0.95 9.91 20.37
N GLN A 277 -0.07 8.95 20.10
CA GLN A 277 0.74 8.92 18.88
C GLN A 277 -0.13 8.72 17.64
N ILE A 278 -1.13 7.84 17.72
CA ILE A 278 -2.10 7.65 16.63
C ILE A 278 -2.90 8.92 16.38
N VAL A 279 -3.38 9.59 17.43
CA VAL A 279 -4.14 10.84 17.28
C VAL A 279 -3.28 11.93 16.62
N VAL A 280 -2.00 12.03 16.98
CA VAL A 280 -1.06 12.95 16.32
C VAL A 280 -0.86 12.56 14.85
N ALA A 281 -0.65 11.28 14.56
CA ALA A 281 -0.49 10.79 13.19
C ALA A 281 -1.74 11.05 12.34
N ILE A 282 -2.94 10.80 12.87
CA ILE A 282 -4.21 11.08 12.19
C ILE A 282 -4.35 12.58 11.91
N ARG A 283 -3.99 13.44 12.88
CA ARG A 283 -4.05 14.91 12.74
C ARG A 283 -3.17 15.49 11.65
N THR A 284 -2.23 14.72 11.10
CA THR A 284 -1.45 15.15 9.93
C THR A 284 -2.32 15.34 8.68
N ARG A 285 -3.50 14.70 8.62
CA ARG A 285 -4.39 14.73 7.45
C ARG A 285 -5.88 14.84 7.81
N PHE A 286 -6.30 14.35 8.97
CA PHE A 286 -7.70 14.26 9.38
C PHE A 286 -7.95 14.84 10.77
N TRP A 287 -9.03 15.61 10.92
CA TRP A 287 -9.52 16.15 12.17
C TRP A 287 -10.81 15.45 12.61
N ILE A 288 -10.68 14.44 13.47
CA ILE A 288 -11.84 13.72 14.01
C ILE A 288 -12.39 14.48 15.23
N THR A 289 -13.67 14.88 15.18
CA THR A 289 -14.34 15.69 16.23
C THR A 289 -14.20 15.15 17.66
N ARG A 290 -14.03 13.83 17.85
CA ARG A 290 -13.73 13.18 19.15
C ARG A 290 -12.59 12.16 19.02
N ALA A 291 -11.52 12.54 18.34
CA ALA A 291 -10.40 11.67 17.93
C ALA A 291 -9.92 10.70 19.02
N ARG A 292 -9.67 11.20 20.24
CA ARG A 292 -9.13 10.37 21.34
C ARG A 292 -10.10 9.29 21.80
N ASN A 293 -11.39 9.62 21.93
CA ASN A 293 -12.41 8.67 22.37
C ASN A 293 -12.69 7.63 21.29
N SER A 294 -12.77 8.07 20.03
CA SER A 294 -12.91 7.16 18.89
C SER A 294 -11.68 6.24 18.77
N ALA A 295 -10.46 6.77 18.89
CA ALA A 295 -9.24 5.97 18.83
C ALA A 295 -9.20 4.93 19.96
N LYS A 296 -9.48 5.36 21.20
CA LYS A 296 -9.56 4.45 22.36
C LYS A 296 -10.58 3.33 22.14
N LYS A 297 -11.78 3.64 21.63
CA LYS A 297 -12.82 2.65 21.33
C LYS A 297 -12.32 1.61 20.32
N VAL A 298 -11.68 2.05 19.24
CA VAL A 298 -11.18 1.17 18.18
C VAL A 298 -10.03 0.29 18.68
N ILE A 299 -9.06 0.85 19.41
CA ILE A 299 -7.89 0.11 19.89
C ILE A 299 -8.28 -0.91 20.96
N LEU A 300 -9.17 -0.55 21.91
CA LEU A 300 -9.67 -1.49 22.92
C LEU A 300 -10.49 -2.65 22.32
N SER A 301 -11.04 -2.46 21.12
CA SER A 301 -11.73 -3.52 20.36
C SER A 301 -10.77 -4.39 19.54
N CYS A 302 -9.48 -4.05 19.48
CA CYS A 302 -8.50 -4.79 18.70
C CYS A 302 -8.19 -6.14 19.37
N PRO A 303 -8.40 -7.28 18.67
CA PRO A 303 -8.14 -8.60 19.24
C PRO A 303 -6.67 -8.84 19.61
N VAL A 304 -5.74 -8.25 18.86
CA VAL A 304 -4.30 -8.37 19.13
C VAL A 304 -3.94 -7.65 20.43
N CYS A 305 -4.38 -6.40 20.57
CA CYS A 305 -4.12 -5.61 21.79
C CYS A 305 -4.79 -6.22 23.00
N ARG A 306 -6.03 -6.71 22.83
CA ARG A 306 -6.74 -7.39 23.90
C ARG A 306 -5.98 -8.64 24.37
N ARG A 307 -5.32 -9.38 23.46
CA ARG A 307 -4.49 -10.56 23.81
C ARG A 307 -3.23 -10.15 24.57
N GLU A 308 -2.54 -9.11 24.12
CA GLU A 308 -1.32 -8.60 24.76
C GLU A 308 -1.62 -7.96 26.15
N ASP A 309 -2.74 -7.26 26.28
CA ASP A 309 -3.17 -6.62 27.54
C ASP A 309 -3.82 -7.59 28.54
N VAL A 310 -3.99 -8.87 28.21
CA VAL A 310 -4.55 -9.86 29.16
C VAL A 310 -3.61 -10.00 30.34
N GLN A 311 -4.14 -9.75 31.54
CA GLN A 311 -3.41 -10.04 32.78
C GLN A 311 -3.09 -11.55 32.86
N PRO A 312 -1.86 -11.94 33.21
CA PRO A 312 -1.53 -13.33 33.45
C PRO A 312 -2.54 -13.98 34.41
N TYR A 313 -2.87 -15.25 34.19
CA TYR A 313 -3.69 -16.00 35.13
C TYR A 313 -3.05 -15.91 36.52
N ARG A 314 -3.74 -15.28 37.47
CA ARG A 314 -3.31 -15.27 38.86
C ARG A 314 -3.55 -16.65 39.42
N LEU A 315 -2.49 -17.44 39.57
CA LEU A 315 -2.53 -18.63 40.41
C LEU A 315 -2.99 -18.21 41.80
N ARG A 316 -4.16 -18.70 42.21
CA ARG A 316 -4.53 -18.69 43.62
C ARG A 316 -3.68 -19.76 44.29
N MET A 317 -2.71 -19.32 45.10
CA MET A 317 -2.00 -20.23 45.99
C MET A 317 -3.06 -20.86 46.92
N GLY A 318 -3.04 -22.19 47.02
CA GLY A 318 -3.86 -22.88 48.03
C GLY A 318 -3.41 -22.49 49.42
N ASP A 319 -4.30 -22.61 50.40
CA ASP A 319 -3.94 -22.42 51.80
C ASP A 319 -2.81 -23.39 52.17
N PHE A 320 -1.86 -22.91 52.98
CA PHE A 320 -0.80 -23.78 53.48
C PHE A 320 -1.41 -24.88 54.38
N PRO A 321 -0.94 -26.14 54.27
CA PRO A 321 -1.32 -27.18 55.22
C PRO A 321 -1.04 -26.72 56.65
N ALA A 322 -1.89 -27.10 57.60
CA ALA A 322 -1.73 -26.74 59.01
C ALA A 322 -0.30 -27.03 59.51
N ASP A 323 0.25 -28.16 59.11
CA ASP A 323 1.61 -28.64 59.41
C ASP A 323 2.75 -27.66 59.01
N ARG A 324 2.50 -26.71 58.09
CA ARG A 324 3.46 -25.66 57.69
C ARG A 324 3.33 -24.35 58.46
N VAL A 325 2.23 -24.16 59.18
CA VAL A 325 1.90 -22.90 59.89
C VAL A 325 1.73 -23.11 61.40
N THR A 326 1.65 -24.35 61.88
CA THR A 326 1.67 -24.69 63.29
C THR A 326 3.10 -24.93 63.78
N GLU A 327 3.42 -24.46 64.98
CA GLU A 327 4.72 -24.72 65.60
C GLU A 327 4.91 -26.22 65.85
N SER A 328 6.00 -26.78 65.34
CA SER A 328 6.38 -28.18 65.53
C SER A 328 7.89 -28.32 65.70
N PRO A 329 8.38 -29.28 66.50
CA PRO A 329 9.80 -29.62 66.57
C PRO A 329 10.48 -29.84 65.20
N PRO A 330 11.80 -29.59 65.09
CA PRO A 330 12.53 -29.77 63.83
C PRO A 330 12.36 -31.19 63.25
N PHE A 331 12.15 -31.27 61.93
CA PHE A 331 12.00 -32.51 61.14
C PHE A 331 10.73 -33.35 61.39
N ILE A 332 9.75 -32.87 62.19
CA ILE A 332 8.47 -33.59 62.34
C ILE A 332 7.68 -33.64 61.03
N HIS A 333 7.69 -32.56 60.25
CA HIS A 333 7.07 -32.50 58.93
C HIS A 333 8.17 -32.23 57.91
N THR A 334 8.38 -33.18 56.98
CA THR A 334 9.36 -33.04 55.89
C THR A 334 8.61 -33.06 54.57
N GLY A 335 8.75 -32.02 53.74
CA GLY A 335 8.05 -31.89 52.47
C GLY A 335 9.02 -31.81 51.28
N VAL A 336 8.67 -32.46 50.18
CA VAL A 336 9.40 -32.37 48.89
C VAL A 336 8.46 -31.71 47.88
N ASP A 337 8.90 -30.59 47.30
CA ASP A 337 8.07 -29.69 46.51
C ASP A 337 7.89 -30.17 45.05
N PHE A 338 7.23 -31.32 44.86
CA PHE A 338 6.97 -31.86 43.52
C PHE A 338 5.52 -32.33 43.29
N ALA A 339 4.77 -32.63 44.35
CA ALA A 339 3.35 -32.94 44.33
C ALA A 339 2.79 -32.62 45.72
N GLY A 340 1.52 -32.20 45.82
CA GLY A 340 0.87 -31.89 47.11
C GLY A 340 0.89 -33.05 48.12
N PRO A 341 0.29 -32.87 49.32
CA PRO A 341 0.44 -33.83 50.43
C PRO A 341 0.05 -35.26 50.02
N LEU A 342 1.00 -36.18 50.16
CA LEU A 342 0.81 -37.62 49.95
C LEU A 342 0.39 -38.24 51.28
N PHE A 343 -0.83 -38.76 51.36
CA PHE A 343 -1.30 -39.47 52.54
C PHE A 343 -0.79 -40.92 52.51
N VAL A 344 -0.02 -41.31 53.52
CA VAL A 344 0.44 -42.69 53.72
C VAL A 344 -0.64 -43.45 54.48
N LEU A 345 -1.13 -44.56 53.93
CA LEU A 345 -2.01 -45.48 54.65
C LEU A 345 -1.19 -46.25 55.72
N PRO A 346 -1.69 -46.38 56.96
CA PRO A 346 -0.99 -47.16 57.99
C PRO A 346 -0.84 -48.63 57.59
N GLU A 347 0.31 -49.24 57.92
CA GLU A 347 0.57 -50.66 57.70
C GLU A 347 -0.37 -51.57 58.51
N VAL A 348 -1.09 -52.40 57.75
CA VAL A 348 -1.66 -53.75 57.94
C VAL A 348 -1.64 -54.38 59.35
N GLN A 349 -2.79 -54.90 59.80
CA GLN A 349 -2.83 -56.10 60.66
C GLN A 349 -3.28 -57.31 59.82
N GLY A 350 -2.40 -58.32 59.79
CA GLY A 350 -2.66 -59.60 59.13
C GLY A 350 -3.89 -60.29 59.70
N ARG A 351 -4.60 -61.02 58.83
CA ARG A 351 -5.65 -61.95 59.28
C ARG A 351 -4.98 -63.16 59.92
N ASP A 352 -5.15 -63.31 61.23
CA ASP A 352 -4.93 -64.59 61.89
C ASP A 352 -6.17 -65.49 61.70
N VAL A 353 -5.88 -66.70 61.18
CA VAL A 353 -6.70 -67.92 61.03
C VAL A 353 -7.79 -67.93 59.94
#